data_AF-A0A2N5KQM5-F1
#
_entry.id   AF-A0A2N5KQM5-F1
#
_cell.length_a   1.000
_cell.length_b   1.000
_cell.length_c   1.000
_cell.angle_alpha   90.00
_cell.angle_beta   90.00
_cell.angle_gamma   90.00
#
_symmetry.space_group_name_H-M   'P 1'
#
loop_
_entity.id
_entity.type
_entity.pdbx_description
1 polymer ?
#
loop_
_entity_poly.entity_id
_entity_poly.type
_entity_poly.pdbx_seq_one_letter_code
_entity_poly.pdbx_strand_id
1 'polypeptide(L)'
;MEPARSSAVLPEVTILSDARGPRPENAVGVGGFWYEPEVWALPVAPAAKVLYASLCSYLGHGQINRKDLRATLGGSTDEEIAGALEELVDHDLLVPGERATRSGTLPGYEIRSVRAFEA
;
A
#
# COMPACT_ATOMS: atom_id res chain seq x y z
N MET A 1 -10.30 -17.00 26.53
CA MET A 1 -8.99 -16.96 25.87
C MET A 1 -9.22 -16.26 24.54
N GLU A 2 -9.19 -14.93 24.57
CA GLU A 2 -9.35 -14.11 23.36
C GLU A 2 -8.12 -14.34 22.46
N PRO A 3 -8.29 -14.56 21.14
CA PRO A 3 -7.15 -14.62 20.25
C PRO A 3 -6.43 -13.28 20.32
N ALA A 4 -5.11 -13.35 20.44
CA ALA A 4 -4.24 -12.18 20.47
C ALA A 4 -4.62 -11.27 19.31
N ARG A 5 -5.10 -10.05 19.63
CA ARG A 5 -5.07 -8.95 18.67
C ARG A 5 -3.62 -8.86 18.26
N SER A 6 -3.31 -9.29 17.05
CA SER A 6 -2.03 -9.05 16.42
C SER A 6 -1.77 -7.57 16.59
N SER A 7 -0.87 -7.18 17.50
CA SER A 7 -0.34 -5.83 17.49
C SER A 7 0.34 -5.71 16.15
N ALA A 8 -0.37 -5.19 15.16
CA ALA A 8 0.12 -4.98 13.82
C ALA A 8 1.10 -3.82 13.90
N VAL A 9 2.30 -4.13 14.38
CA VAL A 9 3.40 -3.19 14.43
C VAL A 9 3.79 -2.96 13.00
N LEU A 10 3.28 -1.88 12.41
CA LEU A 10 3.70 -1.43 11.09
C LEU A 10 5.22 -1.32 11.09
N PRO A 11 5.93 -1.83 10.09
CA PRO A 11 7.38 -1.67 10.04
C PRO A 11 7.75 -0.18 9.92
N GLU A 12 8.93 0.19 10.45
CA GLU A 12 9.40 1.58 10.38
C GLU A 12 9.62 2.04 8.94
N VAL A 13 10.14 1.14 8.11
CA VAL A 13 10.35 1.31 6.67
C VAL A 13 9.76 0.11 5.94
N THR A 14 9.00 0.38 4.89
CA THR A 14 8.46 -0.63 3.98
C THR A 14 8.98 -0.38 2.58
N ILE A 15 9.49 -1.43 1.93
CA ILE A 15 9.96 -1.33 0.55
C ILE A 15 8.78 -1.44 -0.41
N LEU A 16 8.73 -0.60 -1.43
CA LEU A 16 7.67 -0.61 -2.43
C LEU A 16 8.20 -1.05 -3.79
N SER A 17 7.49 -1.96 -4.45
CA SER A 17 7.81 -2.42 -5.80
C SER A 17 6.63 -2.17 -6.74
N ASP A 18 6.90 -1.66 -7.94
CA ASP A 18 5.87 -1.39 -8.94
C ASP A 18 5.61 -2.64 -9.79
N ALA A 19 4.43 -3.24 -9.64
CA ALA A 19 3.94 -4.32 -10.49
C ALA A 19 2.64 -3.97 -11.21
N ARG A 20 2.32 -2.67 -11.32
CA ARG A 20 1.09 -2.19 -11.98
C ARG A 20 1.15 -2.27 -13.51
N GLY A 21 2.35 -2.46 -14.06
CA GLY A 21 2.58 -2.48 -15.49
C GLY A 21 2.65 -1.06 -16.09
N PRO A 22 2.40 -0.90 -17.41
CA PRO A 22 2.48 0.39 -18.06
C PRO A 22 1.41 1.36 -17.54
N ARG A 23 1.77 2.64 -17.43
CA ARG A 23 0.86 3.70 -17.01
C ARG A 23 -0.37 3.76 -17.93
N PRO A 24 -1.60 3.60 -17.39
CA PRO A 24 -2.81 3.73 -18.19
C PRO A 24 -3.11 5.21 -18.51
N GLU A 25 -3.85 5.45 -19.59
CA GLU A 25 -4.12 6.81 -20.11
C GLU A 25 -4.95 7.65 -19.12
N ASN A 26 -5.81 7.01 -18.34
CA ASN A 26 -6.64 7.64 -17.31
C ASN A 26 -5.93 7.80 -15.95
N ALA A 27 -4.64 7.45 -15.84
CA ALA A 27 -3.91 7.52 -14.58
C ALA A 27 -3.81 8.96 -14.06
N VAL A 28 -4.19 9.15 -12.80
CA VAL A 28 -4.08 10.42 -12.10
C VAL A 28 -2.66 10.59 -11.57
N GLY A 29 -1.98 11.66 -11.95
CA GLY A 29 -0.62 11.98 -11.50
C GLY A 29 0.33 12.36 -12.64
N VAL A 30 1.63 12.45 -12.33
CA VAL A 30 2.67 12.91 -13.26
C VAL A 30 3.92 12.04 -13.17
N GLY A 31 4.53 11.74 -14.32
CA GLY A 31 5.72 10.89 -14.38
C GLY A 31 5.48 9.50 -13.80
N GLY A 32 6.35 9.04 -12.90
CA GLY A 32 6.22 7.78 -12.15
C GLY A 32 5.30 7.87 -10.92
N PHE A 33 4.80 9.07 -10.60
CA PHE A 33 3.95 9.35 -9.44
C PHE A 33 2.49 9.40 -9.90
N TRP A 34 1.89 8.23 -10.12
CA TRP A 34 0.51 8.13 -10.60
C TRP A 34 -0.23 6.99 -9.90
N TYR A 35 -1.55 7.04 -9.88
CA TYR A 35 -2.42 5.95 -9.42
C TYR A 35 -3.64 5.82 -10.34
N GLU A 36 -4.33 4.69 -10.29
CA GLU A 36 -5.55 4.47 -11.07
C GLU A 36 -6.77 5.06 -10.36
N PRO A 37 -7.54 5.95 -11.00
CA PRO A 37 -8.74 6.53 -10.38
C PRO A 37 -9.84 5.50 -10.10
N GLU A 38 -9.79 4.34 -10.77
CA GLU A 38 -10.73 3.22 -10.55
C GLU A 38 -10.70 2.70 -9.11
N VAL A 39 -9.62 2.95 -8.35
CA VAL A 39 -9.55 2.63 -6.91
C VAL A 39 -10.72 3.24 -6.12
N TRP A 40 -11.22 4.40 -6.55
CA TRP A 40 -12.32 5.08 -5.87
C TRP A 40 -13.66 4.35 -6.01
N ALA A 41 -13.83 3.57 -7.08
CA ALA A 41 -15.02 2.78 -7.36
C ALA A 41 -15.01 1.41 -6.65
N LEU A 42 -13.88 0.97 -6.10
CA LEU A 42 -13.76 -0.33 -5.45
C LEU A 42 -14.58 -0.40 -4.15
N PRO A 43 -15.14 -1.58 -3.80
CA PRO A 43 -15.90 -1.79 -2.56
C PRO A 43 -15.01 -1.94 -1.31
N VAL A 44 -13.88 -1.23 -1.25
CA VAL A 44 -12.95 -1.23 -0.10
C VAL A 44 -13.12 0.00 0.79
N ALA A 45 -12.57 -0.05 2.01
CA ALA A 45 -12.61 1.04 2.96
C ALA A 45 -12.00 2.34 2.38
N PRO A 46 -12.53 3.52 2.74
CA PRO A 46 -11.96 4.80 2.31
C PRO A 46 -10.46 4.94 2.65
N ALA A 47 -10.05 4.42 3.80
CA ALA A 47 -8.65 4.40 4.24
C ALA A 47 -7.76 3.59 3.28
N ALA A 48 -8.21 2.42 2.85
CA ALA A 48 -7.51 1.56 1.89
C ALA A 48 -7.32 2.28 0.54
N LYS A 49 -8.34 2.98 0.04
CA LYS A 49 -8.26 3.75 -1.22
C LYS A 49 -7.20 4.86 -1.15
N VAL A 50 -7.20 5.61 -0.05
CA VAL A 50 -6.23 6.69 0.19
C VAL A 50 -4.82 6.15 0.36
N LEU A 51 -4.67 5.01 1.06
CA LEU A 51 -3.38 4.33 1.21
C LEU A 51 -2.85 3.86 -0.15
N TYR A 52 -3.68 3.20 -0.97
CA TYR A 52 -3.27 2.76 -2.31
C TYR A 52 -2.76 3.93 -3.16
N ALA A 53 -3.52 5.03 -3.24
CA ALA A 53 -3.12 6.21 -4.01
C ALA A 53 -1.81 6.84 -3.49
N SER A 54 -1.62 6.83 -2.17
CA SER A 54 -0.40 7.33 -1.54
C SER A 54 0.79 6.42 -1.83
N LEU A 55 0.65 5.11 -1.62
CA LEU A 55 1.66 4.10 -1.91
C LEU A 55 2.11 4.17 -3.37
N CYS A 56 1.16 4.32 -4.30
CA CYS A 56 1.41 4.54 -5.72
C CYS A 56 2.25 5.80 -6.01
N SER A 57 2.07 6.87 -5.21
CA SER A 57 2.90 8.07 -5.31
C SER A 57 4.30 7.83 -4.74
N TYR A 58 4.45 7.08 -3.64
CA TYR A 58 5.76 6.75 -3.07
C TYR A 58 6.56 5.70 -3.87
N LEU A 59 5.99 5.09 -4.91
CA LEU A 59 6.74 4.19 -5.80
C LEU A 59 7.94 4.86 -6.47
N GLY A 60 7.88 6.17 -6.74
CA GLY A 60 9.04 6.92 -7.23
C GLY A 60 10.21 6.96 -6.23
N HIS A 61 9.93 6.77 -4.94
CA HIS A 61 10.93 6.66 -3.87
C HIS A 61 11.34 5.21 -3.59
N GLY A 62 10.53 4.22 -3.98
CA GLY A 62 10.79 2.79 -3.75
C GLY A 62 10.68 2.33 -2.29
N GLN A 63 10.33 3.23 -1.37
CA GLN A 63 10.10 2.93 0.04
C GLN A 63 9.20 3.98 0.68
N ILE A 64 8.52 3.58 1.75
CA ILE A 64 7.67 4.47 2.57
C ILE A 64 7.92 4.18 4.05
N ASN A 65 7.91 5.24 4.87
CA ASN A 65 8.09 5.08 6.31
C ASN A 65 6.74 5.01 7.03
N ARG A 66 6.72 4.43 8.24
CA ARG A 66 5.54 4.43 9.13
C ARG A 66 4.98 5.84 9.34
N LYS A 67 5.87 6.84 9.47
CA LYS A 67 5.48 8.24 9.66
C LYS A 67 4.73 8.81 8.46
N ASP A 68 5.16 8.47 7.24
CA ASP A 68 4.49 8.87 6.01
C ASP A 68 3.11 8.18 5.88
N LEU A 69 3.04 6.87 6.17
CA LEU A 69 1.77 6.13 6.22
C LEU A 69 0.76 6.76 7.20
N ARG A 70 1.22 7.12 8.40
CA ARG A 70 0.41 7.84 9.38
C ARG A 70 -0.02 9.22 8.89
N ALA A 71 0.88 9.95 8.24
CA ALA A 71 0.58 11.28 7.71
C ALA A 71 -0.48 11.21 6.59
N THR A 72 -0.45 10.18 5.75
CA THR A 72 -1.42 9.93 4.68
C THR A 72 -2.87 9.85 5.20
N LEU A 73 -3.09 9.15 6.32
CA LEU A 73 -4.42 9.00 6.92
C LEU A 73 -4.70 10.05 8.00
N GLY A 74 -3.99 11.19 8.01
CA GLY A 74 -4.27 12.29 8.93
C GLY A 74 -3.96 11.97 10.40
N GLY A 75 -3.06 11.04 10.67
CA GLY A 75 -2.69 10.63 12.03
C GLY A 75 -3.52 9.46 12.59
N SER A 76 -4.18 8.68 11.73
CA SER A 76 -4.82 7.41 12.12
C SER A 76 -3.88 6.48 12.90
N THR A 77 -4.50 5.60 13.68
CA THR A 77 -3.79 4.61 14.50
C THR A 77 -3.09 3.57 13.62
N ASP A 78 -2.05 2.92 14.16
CA ASP A 78 -1.34 1.86 13.43
C ASP A 78 -2.27 0.69 13.10
N GLU A 79 -3.27 0.44 13.95
CA GLU A 79 -4.28 -0.60 13.77
C GLU A 79 -5.18 -0.31 12.55
N GLU A 80 -5.63 0.94 12.37
CA GLU A 80 -6.44 1.32 11.22
C GLU A 80 -5.66 1.23 9.90
N ILE A 81 -4.40 1.67 9.93
CA ILE A 81 -3.51 1.58 8.76
C ILE A 81 -3.22 0.12 8.43
N ALA A 82 -2.93 -0.71 9.44
CA ALA A 82 -2.69 -2.13 9.25
C ALA A 82 -3.93 -2.83 8.67
N GLY A 83 -5.11 -2.59 9.23
CA GLY A 83 -6.35 -3.18 8.72
C GLY A 83 -6.64 -2.76 7.27
N ALA A 84 -6.38 -1.51 6.92
CA ALA A 84 -6.53 -1.04 5.55
C ALA A 84 -5.47 -1.61 4.59
N LEU A 85 -4.23 -1.85 5.06
CA LEU A 85 -3.22 -2.58 4.28
C LEU A 85 -3.60 -4.05 4.10
N GLU A 86 -4.09 -4.71 5.15
CA GLU A 86 -4.59 -6.09 5.09
C GLU A 86 -5.75 -6.22 4.10
N GLU A 87 -6.67 -5.27 4.08
CA GLU A 87 -7.78 -5.23 3.11
C GLU A 87 -7.26 -5.08 1.67
N LEU A 88 -6.26 -4.23 1.44
CA LEU A 88 -5.62 -4.14 0.11
C LEU A 88 -4.89 -5.43 -0.29
N VAL A 89 -4.36 -6.18 0.68
CA VAL A 89 -3.72 -7.49 0.45
C VAL A 89 -4.77 -8.56 0.13
N ASP A 90 -5.87 -8.60 0.87
CA ASP A 90 -6.99 -9.53 0.67
C ASP A 90 -7.60 -9.39 -0.73
N HIS A 91 -7.58 -8.16 -1.27
CA HIS A 91 -8.07 -7.82 -2.60
C HIS A 91 -7.00 -7.85 -3.72
N ASP A 92 -5.84 -8.46 -3.50
CA ASP A 92 -4.75 -8.62 -4.49
C ASP A 92 -4.16 -7.30 -5.04
N LEU A 93 -4.48 -6.15 -4.43
CA LEU A 93 -3.91 -4.85 -4.78
C LEU A 93 -2.50 -4.67 -4.23
N LEU A 94 -2.21 -5.32 -3.11
CA LEU A 94 -0.89 -5.38 -2.50
C LEU A 94 -0.48 -6.83 -2.30
N VAL A 95 0.72 -7.18 -2.72
CA VAL A 95 1.31 -8.47 -2.36
C VAL A 95 2.35 -8.24 -1.27
N PRO A 96 2.17 -8.80 -0.05
CA PRO A 96 3.18 -8.75 0.98
C PRO A 96 4.38 -9.57 0.51
N GLY A 97 5.54 -8.96 0.59
CA GLY A 97 6.80 -9.59 0.26
C GLY A 97 7.88 -9.20 1.25
N GLU A 98 8.98 -9.92 1.20
CA GLU A 98 10.18 -9.59 1.96
C GLU A 98 11.27 -9.28 0.96
N ARG A 99 11.93 -8.12 1.13
CA ARG A 99 13.06 -7.76 0.28
C ARG A 99 14.35 -7.80 1.09
N ALA A 100 15.29 -8.61 0.61
CA ALA A 100 16.65 -8.60 1.13
C ALA A 100 17.31 -7.25 0.77
N THR A 101 17.69 -6.50 1.79
CA THR A 101 18.45 -5.25 1.66
C THR A 101 19.84 -5.43 2.28
N ARG A 102 20.75 -4.46 2.07
CA ARG A 102 22.10 -4.50 2.67
C ARG A 102 22.07 -4.55 4.21
N SER A 103 20.98 -4.11 4.84
CA SER A 103 20.82 -4.08 6.30
C SER A 103 20.03 -5.27 6.86
N GLY A 104 19.65 -6.23 6.00
CA GLY A 104 18.82 -7.38 6.36
C GLY A 104 17.53 -7.44 5.55
N THR A 105 16.63 -8.34 5.95
CA THR A 105 15.31 -8.50 5.32
C THR A 105 14.36 -7.44 5.83
N LEU A 106 13.88 -6.59 4.93
CA LEU A 106 12.83 -5.62 5.24
C LEU A 106 11.51 -6.07 4.62
N PRO A 107 10.38 -5.82 5.29
CA PRO A 107 9.08 -6.02 4.70
C PRO A 107 8.90 -5.08 3.51
N GLY A 108 8.23 -5.58 2.49
CA GLY A 108 7.90 -4.83 1.31
C GLY A 108 6.51 -5.17 0.80
N TYR A 109 5.96 -4.25 0.03
CA TYR A 109 4.73 -4.47 -0.72
C TYR A 109 5.02 -4.31 -2.20
N GLU A 110 4.53 -5.26 -2.96
CA GLU A 110 4.41 -5.11 -4.40
C GLU A 110 3.01 -4.56 -4.70
N ILE A 111 2.98 -3.37 -5.29
CA ILE A 111 1.73 -2.67 -5.61
C ILE A 111 1.30 -3.13 -6.99
N ARG A 112 0.10 -3.69 -7.08
CA ARG A 112 -0.52 -4.15 -8.33
C ARG A 112 -1.54 -3.13 -8.82
N SER A 113 -1.85 -3.21 -10.11
CA SER A 113 -2.85 -2.37 -10.73
C SER A 113 -4.22 -2.70 -10.15
N VAL A 114 -5.13 -1.72 -10.09
CA VAL A 114 -6.53 -1.97 -9.68
C VAL A 114 -7.27 -2.95 -10.58
N ARG A 115 -6.72 -3.27 -11.75
CA ARG A 115 -7.22 -4.35 -12.61
C ARG A 115 -6.96 -5.76 -12.05
N ALA A 116 -6.03 -5.88 -11.09
CA ALA A 116 -5.80 -7.12 -10.35
C ALA A 116 -6.81 -7.30 -9.20
N PHE A 117 -7.64 -6.29 -8.92
CA PHE A 117 -8.73 -6.40 -7.95
C PHE A 117 -9.71 -7.48 -8.39
N GLU A 118 -9.73 -8.60 -7.67
CA GLU A 118 -10.51 -9.82 -7.97
C GLU A 118 -10.32 -10.37 -9.40
N ALA A 119 -9.14 -10.95 -9.66
CA ALA A 119 -8.91 -11.90 -10.75
C ALA A 119 -9.08 -13.36 -10.30
#